data_AF-A0A3D6CK71-F1
#
_entry.id   AF-A0A3D6CK71-F1
#
_cell.length_a   1.000
_cell.length_b   1.000
_cell.length_c   1.000
_cell.angle_alpha   90.00
_cell.angle_beta   90.00
_cell.angle_gamma   90.00
#
_symmetry.space_group_name_H-M   'P 1'
#
loop_
_entity.id
_entity.type
_entity.pdbx_description
1 polymer ?
#
loop_
_entity_poly.entity_id
_entity_poly.type
_entity_poly.pdbx_seq_one_letter_code
_entity_poly.pdbx_strand_id
1 'polypeptide(L)'
;MKKPLVFYTQQKVELEKEAVLLKTKSIRLSMLRFAVFLGSSFLTYLTFGRYPVVFVVAFLGVLLFAFLVVKQSSLQIKRSVVGEKIHINTTEIRVLNGDFLHLETGGSFVDPAHFYSNDIDLFGKGS
;
A
#
# COMPACT_ATOMS: atom_id res chain seq x y z
N MET A 1 -4.11 -30.93 10.80
CA MET A 1 -4.39 -29.62 10.18
C MET A 1 -3.61 -28.55 10.94
N LYS A 2 -2.85 -27.68 10.27
CA LYS A 2 -2.21 -26.53 10.97
C LYS A 2 -3.33 -25.69 11.59
N LYS A 3 -3.17 -25.26 12.85
CA LYS A 3 -4.15 -24.38 13.51
C LYS A 3 -4.21 -23.05 12.74
N PRO A 4 -5.33 -22.68 12.09
CA PRO A 4 -5.40 -21.53 11.19
C PRO A 4 -5.01 -20.21 11.87
N LEU A 5 -5.31 -20.08 13.17
CA LEU A 5 -4.93 -18.92 13.98
C LEU A 5 -3.40 -18.73 14.07
N VAL A 6 -2.63 -19.82 14.17
CA VAL A 6 -1.16 -19.75 14.20
C VAL A 6 -0.62 -19.26 12.86
N PHE A 7 -1.21 -19.71 11.77
CA PHE A 7 -0.81 -19.30 10.41
C PHE A 7 -1.02 -17.79 10.20
N TYR A 8 -2.23 -17.27 10.44
CA TYR A 8 -2.52 -15.85 10.22
C TYR A 8 -1.73 -14.95 11.17
N THR A 9 -1.49 -15.39 12.42
CA THR A 9 -0.66 -14.64 13.37
C THR A 9 0.79 -14.53 12.88
N GLN A 10 1.37 -15.63 12.38
CA GLN A 10 2.73 -15.63 11.83
C GLN A 10 2.83 -14.77 10.56
N GLN A 11 1.86 -14.92 9.65
CA GLN A 11 1.81 -14.15 8.41
C GLN A 11 1.68 -12.65 8.68
N LYS A 12 0.84 -12.24 9.64
CA LYS A 12 0.73 -10.84 10.07
C LYS A 12 2.08 -10.27 10.52
N VAL A 13 2.81 -10.99 11.37
CA VAL A 13 4.13 -10.55 11.86
C VAL A 13 5.14 -10.38 10.72
N GLU A 14 5.13 -11.28 9.74
CA GLU A 14 5.99 -11.18 8.56
C GLU A 14 5.63 -9.96 7.70
N LEU A 15 4.35 -9.73 7.44
CA LEU A 15 3.86 -8.59 6.68
C LEU A 15 4.13 -7.26 7.39
N GLU A 16 4.03 -7.19 8.72
CA GLU A 16 4.37 -6.00 9.50
C GLU A 16 5.87 -5.67 9.38
N LYS A 17 6.75 -6.68 9.41
CA LYS A 17 8.18 -6.48 9.14
C LYS A 17 8.40 -5.96 7.72
N GLU A 18 7.72 -6.53 6.72
CA GLU A 18 7.79 -6.05 5.35
C GLU A 18 7.33 -4.59 5.23
N ALA A 19 6.23 -4.23 5.90
CA ALA A 19 5.69 -2.87 5.90
C ALA A 19 6.69 -1.85 6.45
N VAL A 20 7.41 -2.19 7.52
CA VAL A 20 8.48 -1.35 8.08
C VAL A 20 9.63 -1.18 7.07
N LEU A 21 10.05 -2.25 6.40
CA LEU A 21 11.10 -2.17 5.38
C LEU A 21 10.68 -1.31 4.18
N LEU A 22 9.44 -1.46 3.71
CA LEU A 22 8.89 -0.65 2.62
C LEU A 22 8.76 0.83 3.02
N LYS A 23 8.37 1.12 4.26
CA LYS A 23 8.34 2.50 4.81
C LYS A 23 9.73 3.13 4.79
N THR A 24 10.75 2.43 5.27
CA THR A 24 12.13 2.94 5.26
C THR A 24 12.64 3.17 3.83
N LYS A 25 12.38 2.23 2.91
CA LYS A 25 12.72 2.40 1.48
C LYS A 25 12.04 3.65 0.88
N SER A 26 10.78 3.90 1.25
CA SER A 26 10.00 5.06 0.78
C SER A 26 10.58 6.37 1.28
N ILE A 27 10.99 6.43 2.54
CA ILE A 27 11.62 7.63 3.11
C ILE A 27 12.96 7.91 2.42
N ARG A 28 13.78 6.87 2.21
CA ARG A 28 15.06 7.01 1.49
C ARG A 28 14.88 7.53 0.08
N LEU A 29 13.89 7.03 -0.67
CA LEU A 29 13.58 7.53 -2.01
C LEU A 29 13.09 8.99 -1.99
N SER A 30 12.27 9.36 -1.00
CA SER A 30 11.84 10.75 -0.81
C SER A 30 13.03 11.69 -0.57
N MET A 31 13.96 11.30 0.31
CA MET A 31 15.19 12.05 0.59
C MET A 31 16.08 12.15 -0.64
N LEU A 32 16.23 11.05 -1.40
CA LEU A 32 17.02 11.04 -2.64
C LEU A 32 16.42 11.99 -3.69
N ARG A 33 15.09 12.03 -3.84
CA ARG A 33 14.42 12.98 -4.75
C ARG A 33 14.70 14.44 -4.37
N PHE A 34 14.65 14.74 -3.08
CA PHE A 34 14.96 16.07 -2.57
C PHE A 34 16.43 16.44 -2.83
N ALA A 35 17.36 15.51 -2.57
CA ALA A 35 18.78 15.70 -2.87
C ALA A 35 19.04 15.92 -4.37
N VAL A 36 18.37 15.16 -5.25
CA VAL A 36 18.45 15.34 -6.71
C VAL A 36 17.93 16.71 -7.12
N PHE A 37 16.78 17.15 -6.58
CA PHE A 37 16.23 18.47 -6.88
C PHE A 37 17.19 19.61 -6.48
N LEU A 38 17.73 19.55 -5.25
CA LEU A 38 18.71 20.52 -4.77
C LEU A 38 19.99 20.48 -5.60
N GLY A 39 20.50 19.28 -5.89
CA GLY A 39 21.71 19.07 -6.68
C GLY A 39 21.56 19.62 -8.10
N SER A 40 20.46 19.33 -8.79
CA SER A 40 20.17 19.88 -10.12
C SER A 40 20.03 21.39 -10.11
N SER A 41 19.39 21.96 -9.09
CA SER A 41 19.26 23.42 -8.95
C SER A 41 20.63 24.08 -8.73
N PHE A 42 21.46 23.49 -7.87
CA PHE A 42 22.82 23.96 -7.60
C PHE A 42 23.74 23.86 -8.83
N LEU A 43 23.72 22.73 -9.55
CA LEU A 43 24.46 22.56 -10.80
C LEU A 43 24.02 23.56 -11.88
N THR A 44 22.72 23.84 -11.97
CA THR A 44 22.17 24.84 -12.88
C THR A 44 22.71 26.24 -12.55
N TYR A 45 22.78 26.58 -11.26
CA TYR A 45 23.35 27.85 -10.80
C TYR A 45 24.86 27.97 -11.12
N LEU A 46 25.64 26.91 -10.89
CA LEU A 46 27.08 26.94 -11.18
C LEU A 46 27.40 27.02 -12.68
N THR A 47 26.53 26.46 -13.53
CA THR A 47 26.72 26.44 -14.99
C THR A 47 26.07 27.64 -15.68
N PHE A 48 25.49 28.56 -14.91
CA PHE A 48 24.84 29.77 -15.41
C PHE A 48 25.85 30.62 -16.18
N GLY A 49 25.57 30.87 -17.47
CA GLY A 49 26.49 31.51 -18.43
C GLY A 49 26.94 30.59 -19.56
N ARG A 50 26.82 29.26 -19.41
CA ARG A 50 27.03 28.29 -20.50
C ARG A 50 25.71 27.60 -20.85
N TYR A 51 24.86 28.30 -21.60
CA TYR A 51 23.50 27.84 -21.92
C TYR A 51 23.39 26.38 -22.42
N PRO A 52 24.25 25.86 -23.32
CA PRO A 52 24.16 24.46 -23.73
C PRO A 52 24.32 23.48 -22.56
N VAL A 53 25.21 23.78 -21.62
CA VAL A 53 25.46 22.95 -20.44
C VAL A 53 24.27 22.99 -19.49
N VAL A 54 23.68 24.17 -19.30
CA VAL A 54 22.48 24.36 -18.47
C VAL A 54 21.33 23.49 -18.97
N PHE A 55 21.06 23.47 -20.28
CA PHE A 55 20.00 22.64 -20.85
C PHE A 55 20.23 21.15 -20.64
N VAL A 56 21.48 20.67 -20.81
CA VAL A 56 21.82 19.27 -20.56
C VAL A 56 21.62 18.90 -19.09
N VAL A 57 22.10 19.73 -18.16
CA VAL A 57 21.93 19.51 -16.71
C VAL A 57 20.46 19.50 -16.32
N ALA A 58 19.68 20.47 -16.80
CA ALA A 58 18.25 20.55 -16.52
C ALA A 58 17.51 19.33 -17.07
N PHE A 59 17.77 18.94 -18.31
CA PHE A 59 17.15 17.78 -18.94
C PHE A 59 17.45 16.48 -18.18
N LEU A 60 18.72 16.23 -17.85
CA LEU A 60 19.13 15.05 -17.07
C LEU A 60 18.55 15.08 -15.65
N GLY A 61 18.49 16.25 -15.01
CA GLY A 61 17.89 16.44 -13.70
C GLY A 61 16.40 16.08 -13.70
N VAL A 62 15.64 16.57 -14.68
CA VAL A 62 14.22 16.26 -14.85
C VAL A 62 14.02 14.77 -15.13
N LEU A 63 14.82 14.18 -16.01
CA LEU A 63 14.71 12.75 -16.35
C LEU A 63 14.96 11.88 -15.11
N LEU A 64 16.04 12.15 -14.36
CA LEU A 64 16.36 11.43 -13.13
C LEU A 64 15.26 11.63 -12.07
N PHE A 65 14.75 12.85 -11.91
CA PHE A 65 13.68 13.12 -10.96
C PHE A 65 12.38 12.38 -11.32
N ALA A 66 11.99 12.40 -12.59
CA ALA A 66 10.81 11.67 -13.09
C ALA A 66 10.95 10.16 -12.87
N PHE A 67 12.13 9.59 -13.14
CA PHE A 67 12.42 8.18 -12.85
C PHE A 67 12.21 7.87 -11.36
N LEU A 68 12.71 8.72 -10.46
CA LEU A 68 12.52 8.54 -9.01
C LEU A 68 11.05 8.68 -8.59
N VAL A 69 10.26 9.55 -9.24
CA VAL A 69 8.81 9.66 -9.00
C VAL A 69 8.10 8.36 -9.32
N VAL A 70 8.38 7.76 -10.49
CA VAL A 70 7.77 6.48 -10.90
C VAL A 70 8.15 5.37 -9.91
N LYS A 71 9.42 5.31 -9.52
CA LYS A 71 9.90 4.33 -8.52
C LYS A 71 9.19 4.50 -7.18
N GLN A 72 9.00 5.72 -6.71
CA GLN A 72 8.24 6.02 -5.50
C GLN A 72 6.78 5.58 -5.62
N SER A 73 6.12 5.82 -6.76
CA SER A 73 4.74 5.39 -7.00
C SER A 73 4.60 3.87 -6.91
N SER A 74 5.51 3.12 -7.55
CA SER A 74 5.52 1.65 -7.47
C SER A 74 5.66 1.14 -6.03
N LEU A 75 6.39 1.87 -5.18
CA LEU A 75 6.58 1.51 -3.79
C LEU A 75 5.34 1.81 -2.94
N GLN A 76 4.61 2.89 -3.26
CA GLN A 76 3.33 3.19 -2.61
C GLN A 76 2.30 2.08 -2.87
N ILE A 77 2.23 1.58 -4.10
CA ILE A 77 1.35 0.45 -4.47
C ILE A 77 1.72 -0.81 -3.67
N LYS A 78 3.02 -1.13 -3.55
CA LYS A 78 3.46 -2.27 -2.73
C LYS A 78 3.05 -2.10 -1.26
N ARG A 79 3.16 -0.88 -0.72
CA ARG A 79 2.76 -0.59 0.66
C ARG A 79 1.26 -0.72 0.87
N SER A 80 0.43 -0.29 -0.08
CA SER A 80 -1.03 -0.45 0.04
C SER A 80 -1.43 -1.93 0.03
N VAL A 81 -0.83 -2.73 -0.87
CA VAL A 81 -1.07 -4.18 -0.93
C VAL A 81 -0.68 -4.87 0.38
N VAL A 82 0.50 -4.56 0.93
CA VAL A 82 0.92 -5.14 2.22
C VAL A 82 0.02 -4.68 3.36
N GLY A 83 -0.39 -3.41 3.38
CA GLY A 83 -1.35 -2.88 4.35
C GLY A 83 -2.68 -3.64 4.31
N GLU A 84 -3.21 -3.89 3.12
CA GLU A 84 -4.46 -4.64 2.95
C GLU A 84 -4.30 -6.10 3.39
N LYS A 85 -3.16 -6.75 3.11
CA LYS A 85 -2.89 -8.10 3.60
C LYS A 85 -2.85 -8.16 5.14
N ILE A 86 -2.28 -7.15 5.79
CA ILE A 86 -2.28 -7.06 7.26
C ILE A 86 -3.70 -6.88 7.79
N HIS A 87 -4.51 -6.05 7.11
CA HIS A 87 -5.91 -5.84 7.44
C HIS A 87 -6.69 -7.16 7.37
N ILE A 88 -6.64 -7.87 6.23
CA ILE A 88 -7.27 -9.18 6.04
C ILE A 88 -6.84 -10.17 7.13
N ASN A 89 -5.53 -10.32 7.38
CA ASN A 89 -5.04 -11.23 8.42
C ASN A 89 -5.55 -10.85 9.82
N THR A 90 -5.66 -9.55 10.11
CA THR A 90 -6.20 -9.07 11.39
C THR A 90 -7.68 -9.40 11.52
N THR A 91 -8.45 -9.24 10.45
CA THR A 91 -9.86 -9.64 10.38
C THR A 91 -10.01 -11.15 10.58
N GLU A 92 -9.24 -11.97 9.86
CA GLU A 92 -9.25 -13.44 9.99
C GLU A 92 -8.94 -13.90 11.41
N ILE A 93 -7.93 -13.30 12.07
CA ILE A 93 -7.61 -13.60 13.47
C ILE A 93 -8.79 -13.26 14.37
N ARG A 94 -9.45 -12.12 14.15
CA ARG A 94 -10.59 -11.67 14.97
C ARG A 94 -11.80 -12.61 14.81
N VAL A 95 -12.12 -13.01 13.57
CA VAL A 95 -13.18 -13.97 13.25
C VAL A 95 -12.90 -15.33 13.89
N LEU A 96 -11.65 -15.83 13.82
CA LEU A 96 -11.26 -17.08 14.46
C LEU A 96 -11.33 -17.04 16.00
N ASN A 97 -11.34 -15.85 16.60
CA ASN A 97 -11.58 -15.64 18.03
C ASN A 97 -13.07 -15.42 18.38
N GLY A 98 -13.97 -15.54 17.41
CA GLY A 98 -15.42 -15.39 17.60
C GLY A 98 -15.94 -13.95 17.53
N ASP A 99 -15.10 -12.97 17.15
CA ASP A 99 -15.54 -11.59 16.91
C ASP A 99 -15.69 -11.37 15.39
N PHE A 100 -16.92 -11.53 14.89
CA PHE A 100 -17.27 -11.40 13.48
C PHE A 100 -18.43 -10.40 13.22
N LEU A 101 -19.05 -9.87 14.29
CA LEU A 101 -20.17 -8.91 14.19
C LEU A 101 -19.79 -7.56 13.56
N HIS A 102 -18.50 -7.28 13.42
CA HIS A 102 -17.96 -6.09 12.76
C HIS A 102 -17.89 -6.22 11.23
N LEU A 103 -18.11 -7.43 10.69
CA LEU A 103 -18.16 -7.67 9.26
C LEU A 103 -19.47 -7.16 8.65
N GLU A 104 -19.45 -6.90 7.36
CA GLU A 104 -20.69 -6.56 6.65
C GLU A 104 -21.64 -7.76 6.63
N THR A 105 -22.91 -7.51 6.94
CA THR A 105 -23.93 -8.56 7.06
C THR A 105 -24.49 -9.02 5.72
N GLY A 106 -24.03 -8.44 4.60
CA GLY A 106 -24.52 -8.75 3.25
C GLY A 106 -26.00 -8.39 3.03
N GLY A 107 -26.59 -7.53 3.87
CA GLY A 107 -28.03 -7.21 3.79
C GLY A 107 -28.48 -6.62 2.45
N SER A 108 -27.56 -6.00 1.69
CA SER A 108 -27.82 -5.53 0.32
C SER A 108 -28.04 -6.64 -0.71
N PHE A 109 -27.73 -7.89 -0.37
CA PHE A 109 -27.91 -9.06 -1.22
C PHE A 109 -29.18 -9.86 -0.88
N VAL A 110 -29.97 -9.40 0.10
CA VAL A 110 -31.27 -9.99 0.43
C VAL A 110 -32.24 -9.72 -0.72
N ASP A 111 -32.78 -10.79 -1.31
CA ASP A 111 -33.79 -10.72 -2.36
C ASP A 111 -35.11 -11.31 -1.85
N PRO A 112 -36.08 -10.46 -1.46
CA PRO A 112 -37.39 -10.92 -0.99
C PRO A 112 -38.16 -11.75 -2.03
N ALA A 113 -37.83 -11.64 -3.31
CA ALA A 113 -38.48 -12.39 -4.39
C ALA A 113 -37.89 -13.81 -4.56
N HIS A 114 -36.72 -14.10 -3.97
CA HIS A 114 -36.14 -15.43 -4.02
C HIS A 114 -36.87 -16.36 -3.04
N PHE A 115 -37.37 -17.49 -3.57
CA PHE A 115 -38.27 -18.42 -2.87
C PHE A 115 -37.75 -18.90 -1.50
N TYR A 116 -36.42 -18.97 -1.33
CA TYR A 116 -35.78 -19.43 -0.09
C TYR A 116 -35.12 -18.30 0.74
N SER A 117 -35.27 -17.03 0.35
CA SER A 117 -34.52 -15.93 0.98
C SER A 117 -34.85 -15.70 2.45
N ASN A 118 -36.04 -16.10 2.90
CA ASN A 118 -36.47 -15.95 4.29
C ASN A 118 -36.38 -17.27 5.08
N ASP A 119 -36.27 -18.40 4.38
CA ASP A 119 -36.14 -19.73 5.00
C ASP A 119 -34.68 -20.07 5.33
N ILE A 120 -33.74 -19.56 4.53
CA ILE A 120 -32.30 -19.72 4.73
C ILE A 120 -31.75 -18.38 5.20
N ASP A 121 -31.43 -18.29 6.49
CA ASP A 121 -30.83 -17.09 7.11
C ASP A 121 -29.38 -16.94 6.62
N LEU A 122 -29.23 -16.43 5.39
CA LEU A 122 -27.95 -16.25 4.68
C LEU A 122 -27.30 -14.89 4.92
N PHE A 123 -28.08 -13.90 5.36
CA PHE A 123 -27.65 -12.51 5.50
C PHE A 123 -28.30 -11.88 6.73
N GLY A 124 -27.48 -11.31 7.62
CA GLY A 124 -27.97 -10.75 8.88
C GLY A 124 -26.88 -10.72 9.94
N LYS A 125 -27.16 -10.15 11.12
CA LYS A 125 -26.19 -10.13 12.24
C LYS A 125 -26.05 -11.49 12.94
N GLY A 126 -26.98 -12.41 12.72
CA GLY A 126 -27.00 -13.75 13.34
C GLY A 126 -26.78 -14.90 12.36
N SER A 127 -26.55 -14.57 11.09
CA SER A 127 -26.22 -15.49 9.99
C SER A 127 -24.72 -15.76 9.93
#